data_AF-A0A2V6V988-F1
#
_entry.id   AF-A0A2V6V988-F1
#
_cell.length_a   1.000
_cell.length_b   1.000
_cell.length_c   1.000
_cell.angle_alpha   90.00
_cell.angle_beta   90.00
_cell.angle_gamma   90.00
#
_symmetry.space_group_name_H-M   'P 1'
#
loop_
_entity.id
_entity.type
_entity.pdbx_description
1 polymer ?
#
loop_
_entity_poly.entity_id
_entity_poly.type
_entity_poly.pdbx_seq_one_letter_code
_entity_poly.pdbx_strand_id
1 'polypeptide(L)'
;MIQQGTGTRSHDAPVPRRDRPWRLFAQPIRVATPRDSVSLRNEAGFTLIELLVVIIVLGLLVGLVGPRLFGRVGQSKQAAARAQIELLGAGLDGYRLDVGKYPDGAQGLDALQRNPNVPNWNGPYLKKDVPKDPWGNPYRYRCCPGQHGEYDLWSEGGDGAPGGEGENADVTSWSQR
;
A
#
# COMPACT_ATOMS: atom_id res chain seq x y z
N MET A 1 34.10 57.42 16.70
CA MET A 1 32.82 57.10 16.03
C MET A 1 32.42 55.70 16.50
N ILE A 2 31.71 55.60 17.63
CA ILE A 2 30.26 55.34 17.83
C ILE A 2 29.84 53.85 17.65
N GLN A 3 29.31 53.31 18.76
CA GLN A 3 28.39 52.15 19.00
C GLN A 3 28.90 50.73 18.72
N GLN A 4 28.96 49.77 19.65
CA GLN A 4 28.02 49.21 20.65
C GLN A 4 26.73 48.61 20.05
N GLY A 5 26.62 47.27 20.11
CA GLY A 5 25.43 46.47 19.80
C GLY A 5 25.38 45.25 20.73
N THR A 6 24.25 45.09 21.40
CA THR A 6 24.05 44.45 22.71
C THR A 6 23.53 43.01 22.63
N GLY A 7 24.00 42.16 23.55
CA GLY A 7 23.48 40.81 23.79
C GLY A 7 22.15 40.81 24.56
N THR A 8 21.24 39.92 24.16
CA THR A 8 19.93 39.71 24.77
C THR A 8 20.02 38.68 25.89
N ARG A 9 19.91 39.14 27.14
CA ARG A 9 19.90 38.33 28.36
C ARG A 9 18.47 38.01 28.80
N SER A 10 18.23 36.72 29.05
CA SER A 10 17.05 36.13 29.68
C SER A 10 16.58 36.91 30.92
N HIS A 11 15.28 37.23 30.98
CA HIS A 11 14.62 37.85 32.12
C HIS A 11 13.57 36.87 32.68
N ASP A 12 13.96 36.17 33.74
CA ASP A 12 13.05 35.52 34.67
C ASP A 12 12.33 36.59 35.50
N ALA A 13 11.00 36.55 35.52
CA ALA A 13 10.18 37.39 36.41
C ALA A 13 9.53 36.52 37.50
N PRO A 14 9.59 36.93 38.79
CA PRO A 14 8.96 36.19 39.88
C PRO A 14 7.46 36.50 40.01
N VAL A 15 6.69 35.49 40.42
CA VAL A 15 5.24 35.53 40.66
C VAL A 15 4.93 36.14 42.04
N PRO A 16 3.98 37.10 42.17
CA PRO A 16 3.53 37.59 43.46
C PRO A 16 2.47 36.68 44.10
N ARG A 17 2.63 36.41 45.40
CA ARG A 17 1.61 35.76 46.26
C ARG A 17 0.43 36.72 46.48
N ARG A 18 -0.78 36.16 46.45
CA ARG A 18 -2.05 36.90 46.48
C ARG A 18 -2.77 36.63 47.80
N ASP A 19 -2.50 37.47 48.77
CA ASP A 19 -3.27 37.67 50.00
C ASP A 19 -4.63 38.31 49.65
N ARG A 20 -5.72 37.63 50.01
CA ARG A 20 -7.09 38.11 49.78
C ARG A 20 -7.84 38.23 51.12
N PRO A 21 -7.99 39.46 51.65
CA PRO A 21 -8.70 39.73 52.90
C PRO A 21 -10.12 40.25 52.62
N TRP A 22 -11.07 39.39 52.27
CA TRP A 22 -12.46 39.81 51.99
C TRP A 22 -13.53 39.12 52.85
N ARG A 23 -13.17 38.57 54.01
CA ARG A 23 -14.14 38.00 54.96
C ARG A 23 -14.84 39.06 55.81
N LEU A 24 -15.59 39.98 55.20
CA LEU A 24 -16.67 40.74 55.82
C LEU A 24 -17.66 41.06 54.68
N PHE A 25 -18.96 40.93 54.91
CA PHE A 25 -20.06 41.02 53.90
C PHE A 25 -20.43 39.72 53.16
N ALA A 26 -20.71 38.64 53.90
CA ALA A 26 -21.57 37.58 53.39
C ALA A 26 -23.01 37.83 53.87
N GLN A 27 -23.87 38.38 53.01
CA GLN A 27 -25.32 38.30 53.18
C GLN A 27 -25.84 37.16 52.29
N PRO A 28 -26.71 36.26 52.78
CA PRO A 28 -27.31 35.25 51.93
C PRO A 28 -28.36 35.91 51.04
N ILE A 29 -28.04 36.13 49.77
CA ILE A 29 -29.03 36.47 48.75
C ILE A 29 -29.95 35.24 48.61
N ARG A 30 -31.20 35.35 49.07
CA ARG A 30 -32.23 34.37 48.74
C ARG A 30 -32.59 34.52 47.27
N VAL A 31 -32.00 33.68 46.44
CA VAL A 31 -32.42 33.51 45.05
C VAL A 31 -33.75 32.76 45.06
N ALA A 32 -34.84 33.44 44.77
CA ALA A 32 -36.06 32.79 44.34
C ALA A 32 -35.77 32.16 42.97
N THR A 33 -35.90 30.83 42.87
CA THR A 33 -35.65 30.10 41.64
C THR A 33 -36.73 30.44 40.60
N PRO A 34 -36.36 30.91 39.40
CA PRO A 34 -37.24 30.81 38.26
C PRO A 34 -37.52 29.33 38.06
N ARG A 35 -38.80 28.96 38.10
CA ARG A 35 -39.24 27.61 37.74
C ARG A 35 -39.18 27.55 36.22
N ASP A 36 -37.98 27.26 35.69
CA ASP A 36 -37.79 27.02 34.28
C ASP A 36 -38.68 25.82 33.90
N SER A 37 -39.82 26.10 33.27
CA SER A 37 -40.59 25.08 32.60
C SER A 37 -39.77 24.62 31.41
N VAL A 38 -38.88 23.65 31.66
CA VAL A 38 -38.20 22.89 30.62
C VAL A 38 -39.30 22.26 29.78
N SER A 39 -39.62 22.90 28.66
CA SER A 39 -40.38 22.26 27.59
C SER A 39 -39.53 21.07 27.15
N LEU A 40 -39.90 19.88 27.63
CA LEU A 40 -39.39 18.62 27.12
C LEU A 40 -39.80 18.63 25.65
N ARG A 41 -38.85 18.99 24.78
CA ARG A 41 -39.00 18.76 23.35
C ARG A 41 -39.32 17.28 23.24
N ASN A 42 -40.40 17.00 22.52
CA ASN A 42 -40.82 15.65 22.23
C ASN A 42 -39.71 15.05 21.35
N GLU A 43 -38.74 14.37 21.97
CA GLU A 43 -37.74 13.59 21.26
C GLU A 43 -38.50 12.45 20.60
N ALA A 44 -38.89 12.66 19.33
CA ALA A 44 -39.43 11.61 18.51
C ALA A 44 -38.34 10.53 18.39
N GLY A 45 -38.54 9.41 19.07
CA GLY A 45 -37.65 8.26 19.00
C GLY A 45 -37.58 7.74 17.56
N PHE A 46 -36.38 7.33 17.16
CA PHE A 46 -36.15 6.65 15.88
C PHE A 46 -37.07 5.43 15.75
N THR A 47 -37.74 5.30 14.62
CA THR A 47 -38.56 4.12 14.34
C THR A 47 -37.68 2.97 13.86
N LEU A 48 -38.05 1.72 14.18
CA LEU A 48 -37.35 0.53 13.66
C LEU A 48 -37.34 0.50 12.12
N ILE A 49 -38.38 1.04 11.49
CA ILE A 49 -38.53 1.10 10.04
C ILE A 49 -37.47 2.01 9.41
N GLU A 50 -37.13 3.12 10.07
CA GLU A 50 -36.14 4.08 9.59
C GLU A 50 -34.73 3.46 9.55
N LEU A 51 -34.39 2.70 10.59
CA LEU A 51 -33.13 1.95 10.64
C LEU A 51 -33.13 0.78 9.64
N LEU A 52 -34.27 0.11 9.44
CA LEU A 52 -34.44 -0.96 8.45
C LEU A 52 -34.19 -0.46 7.02
N VAL A 53 -34.78 0.67 6.63
CA VAL A 53 -34.57 1.26 5.31
C VAL A 53 -33.10 1.63 5.09
N VAL A 54 -32.43 2.19 6.10
CA VAL A 54 -31.01 2.57 6.01
C VAL A 54 -30.12 1.35 5.77
N ILE A 55 -30.30 0.25 6.52
CA ILE A 55 -29.47 -0.95 6.33
C ILE A 55 -29.71 -1.61 4.97
N ILE A 56 -30.94 -1.54 4.44
CA ILE A 56 -31.26 -2.05 3.10
C ILE A 56 -30.51 -1.24 2.04
N VAL A 57 -30.60 0.09 2.10
CA VAL A 57 -29.91 0.97 1.13
C VAL A 57 -28.38 0.80 1.24
N LEU A 58 -27.82 0.72 2.45
CA LEU A 58 -26.40 0.46 2.66
C LEU A 58 -25.98 -0.91 2.09
N GLY A 59 -26.78 -1.96 2.32
CA GLY A 59 -26.53 -3.29 1.76
C GLY A 59 -26.53 -3.29 0.23
N LEU A 60 -27.48 -2.61 -0.40
CA LEU A 60 -27.56 -2.48 -1.86
C LEU A 60 -26.34 -1.74 -2.43
N LEU A 61 -25.91 -0.64 -1.80
CA LEU A 61 -24.74 0.12 -2.23
C LEU A 61 -23.45 -0.71 -2.13
N VAL A 62 -23.24 -1.41 -1.00
CA VAL A 62 -22.07 -2.27 -0.81
C VAL A 62 -22.06 -3.41 -1.83
N GLY A 63 -23.20 -4.04 -2.10
CA GLY A 63 -23.32 -5.11 -3.10
C GLY A 63 -22.99 -4.65 -4.52
N LEU A 64 -23.28 -3.38 -4.86
CA LEU A 64 -23.05 -2.84 -6.19
C LEU A 64 -21.61 -2.34 -6.39
N VAL A 65 -20.98 -1.77 -5.35
CA VAL A 65 -19.63 -1.17 -5.45
C VAL A 65 -18.53 -2.18 -5.14
N GLY A 66 -18.74 -3.10 -4.20
CA GLY A 66 -17.71 -4.04 -3.72
C GLY A 66 -16.99 -4.81 -4.84
N PRO A 67 -17.70 -5.56 -5.71
CA PRO A 67 -17.08 -6.38 -6.74
C PRO A 67 -16.26 -5.60 -7.78
N ARG A 68 -16.63 -4.33 -8.05
CA ARG A 68 -16.00 -3.52 -9.11
C ARG A 68 -14.59 -3.04 -8.77
N LEU A 69 -14.28 -2.88 -7.48
CA LEU A 69 -12.96 -2.44 -7.03
C LEU A 69 -11.93 -3.58 -7.13
N PHE A 70 -12.30 -4.79 -6.73
CA PHE A 70 -11.40 -5.94 -6.74
C PHE A 70 -11.01 -6.38 -8.16
N GLY A 71 -11.97 -6.40 -9.10
CA GLY A 71 -11.69 -6.82 -10.48
C GLY A 71 -10.69 -5.93 -11.23
N ARG A 72 -10.68 -4.62 -10.97
CA ARG A 72 -9.74 -3.68 -11.64
C ARG A 72 -8.31 -3.79 -11.11
N VAL A 73 -8.15 -3.99 -9.81
CA VAL A 73 -6.83 -4.14 -9.19
C VAL A 73 -6.18 -5.44 -9.68
N GLY A 74 -6.90 -6.56 -9.68
CA GLY A 74 -6.38 -7.84 -10.18
C GLY A 74 -5.91 -7.78 -11.64
N GLN A 75 -6.68 -7.15 -12.52
CA GLN A 75 -6.29 -6.97 -13.93
C GLN A 75 -5.01 -6.12 -14.08
N SER A 76 -4.89 -5.04 -13.29
CA SER A 76 -3.70 -4.18 -13.34
C SER A 76 -2.43 -4.91 -12.89
N LYS A 77 -2.53 -5.77 -11.87
CA LYS A 77 -1.44 -6.62 -11.42
C LYS A 77 -1.05 -7.62 -12.49
N GLN A 78 -2.00 -8.33 -13.10
CA GLN A 78 -1.68 -9.25 -14.20
C GLN A 78 -0.96 -8.54 -15.35
N ALA A 79 -1.43 -7.34 -15.75
CA ALA A 79 -0.77 -6.57 -16.80
C ALA A 79 0.66 -6.17 -16.43
N ALA A 80 0.89 -5.74 -15.17
CA ALA A 80 2.23 -5.45 -14.68
C ALA A 80 3.13 -6.70 -14.66
N ALA A 81 2.57 -7.86 -14.26
CA ALA A 81 3.30 -9.12 -14.25
C ALA A 81 3.75 -9.53 -15.66
N ARG A 82 2.88 -9.35 -16.66
CA ARG A 82 3.18 -9.59 -18.08
C ARG A 82 4.31 -8.70 -18.58
N ALA A 83 4.23 -7.39 -18.33
CA ALA A 83 5.27 -6.44 -18.72
C ALA A 83 6.63 -6.77 -18.07
N GLN A 84 6.62 -7.24 -16.82
CA GLN A 84 7.83 -7.70 -16.14
C GLN A 84 8.39 -8.99 -16.76
N ILE A 85 7.53 -9.95 -17.13
CA ILE A 85 7.94 -11.17 -17.84
C ILE A 85 8.59 -10.82 -19.19
N GLU A 86 8.01 -9.88 -19.96
CA GLU A 86 8.59 -9.40 -21.21
C GLU A 86 9.96 -8.76 -21.00
N LEU A 87 10.10 -7.92 -19.97
CA LEU A 87 11.38 -7.29 -19.62
C LEU A 87 12.45 -8.33 -19.24
N LEU A 88 12.07 -9.32 -18.42
CA LEU A 88 12.96 -10.41 -18.04
C LEU A 88 13.33 -11.29 -19.24
N GLY A 89 12.37 -11.56 -20.14
CA GLY A 89 12.59 -12.26 -21.40
C GLY A 89 13.60 -11.55 -22.28
N ALA A 90 13.48 -10.23 -22.46
CA ALA A 90 14.47 -9.45 -23.20
C ALA A 90 15.88 -9.51 -22.56
N GLY A 91 15.96 -9.55 -21.23
CA GLY A 91 17.22 -9.76 -20.51
C GLY A 91 17.82 -11.14 -20.76
N LEU A 92 16.99 -12.19 -20.75
CA LEU A 92 17.39 -13.57 -21.08
C LEU A 92 17.91 -13.68 -22.51
N ASP A 93 17.24 -13.03 -23.45
CA ASP A 93 17.67 -12.98 -24.86
C ASP A 93 19.02 -12.27 -24.99
N GLY A 94 19.22 -11.14 -24.29
CA GLY A 94 20.51 -10.45 -24.22
C GLY A 94 21.62 -11.33 -23.67
N TYR A 95 21.37 -12.03 -22.55
CA TYR A 95 22.31 -12.99 -21.99
C TYR A 95 22.69 -14.08 -23.00
N ARG A 96 21.71 -14.61 -23.74
CA ARG A 96 21.96 -15.61 -24.78
C ARG A 96 22.77 -15.06 -25.95
N LEU A 97 22.57 -13.80 -26.35
CA LEU A 97 23.35 -13.21 -27.44
C LEU A 97 24.85 -13.14 -27.09
N ASP A 98 25.18 -12.82 -25.84
CA ASP A 98 26.56 -12.65 -25.39
C ASP A 98 27.22 -13.97 -24.97
N VAL A 99 26.50 -14.81 -24.23
CA VAL A 99 27.03 -16.08 -23.66
C VAL A 99 26.76 -17.27 -24.59
N GLY A 100 25.85 -17.15 -25.55
CA GLY A 100 25.46 -18.18 -26.51
C GLY A 100 24.39 -19.16 -26.01
N LYS A 101 23.97 -19.06 -24.75
CA LYS A 101 22.95 -19.91 -24.11
C LYS A 101 22.22 -19.15 -23.02
N TYR A 102 21.02 -19.59 -22.63
CA TYR A 102 20.32 -19.03 -21.47
C TYR A 102 20.99 -19.46 -20.14
N PRO A 103 20.77 -18.72 -19.03
CA PRO A 103 21.23 -19.14 -17.71
C PRO A 103 20.62 -20.49 -17.32
N ASP A 104 21.42 -21.38 -16.73
CA ASP A 104 20.91 -22.67 -16.25
C ASP A 104 20.00 -22.50 -15.00
N GLY A 105 19.41 -23.61 -14.53
CA GLY A 105 18.51 -23.57 -13.36
C GLY A 105 19.19 -23.18 -12.05
N ALA A 106 20.51 -23.35 -11.91
CA ALA A 106 21.25 -22.97 -10.71
C ALA A 106 21.64 -21.48 -10.74
N GLN A 107 21.93 -20.96 -11.94
CA GLN A 107 22.19 -19.55 -12.21
C GLN A 107 20.91 -18.71 -12.11
N GLY A 108 19.81 -19.22 -12.67
CA GLY A 108 18.49 -18.62 -12.63
C GLY A 108 18.45 -17.20 -13.20
N LEU A 109 17.46 -16.42 -12.76
CA LEU A 109 17.30 -15.01 -13.16
C LEU A 109 18.37 -14.09 -12.56
N ASP A 110 19.06 -14.51 -11.50
CA ASP A 110 20.12 -13.71 -10.86
C ASP A 110 21.32 -13.48 -11.80
N ALA A 111 21.56 -14.41 -12.73
CA ALA A 111 22.57 -14.27 -13.77
C ALA A 111 22.34 -13.09 -14.73
N LEU A 112 21.11 -12.56 -14.77
CA LEU A 112 20.79 -11.36 -15.53
C LEU A 112 21.39 -10.10 -14.88
N GLN A 113 21.61 -10.12 -13.57
CA GLN A 113 22.12 -8.97 -12.83
C GLN A 113 23.57 -9.14 -12.39
N ARG A 114 23.97 -10.36 -12.05
CA ARG A 114 25.32 -10.66 -11.54
C ARG A 114 25.98 -11.68 -12.43
N ASN A 115 27.26 -11.47 -12.75
CA ASN A 115 28.01 -12.43 -13.54
C ASN A 115 28.14 -13.78 -12.79
N PRO A 116 27.61 -14.89 -13.32
CA PRO A 116 27.75 -16.22 -12.72
C PRO A 116 29.13 -16.86 -13.01
N ASN A 117 30.18 -16.05 -13.17
CA ASN A 117 31.52 -16.44 -13.61
C ASN A 117 31.55 -17.16 -14.98
N VAL A 118 30.73 -16.69 -15.93
CA VAL A 118 30.73 -17.22 -17.29
C VAL A 118 31.54 -16.32 -18.23
N PRO A 119 32.29 -16.90 -19.19
CA PRO A 119 32.95 -16.13 -20.24
C PRO A 119 31.95 -15.30 -21.06
N ASN A 120 32.39 -14.17 -21.59
CA ASN A 120 31.62 -13.28 -22.46
C ASN A 120 30.37 -12.66 -21.84
N TRP A 121 30.16 -12.78 -20.52
CA TRP A 121 29.09 -12.04 -19.84
C TRP A 121 29.35 -10.54 -19.95
N ASN A 122 28.39 -9.81 -20.53
CA ASN A 122 28.47 -8.35 -20.76
C ASN A 122 27.29 -7.61 -20.11
N GLY A 123 26.72 -8.20 -19.05
CA GLY A 123 25.64 -7.61 -18.28
C GLY A 123 26.09 -6.41 -17.42
N PRO A 124 25.19 -5.89 -16.56
CA PRO A 124 23.86 -6.43 -16.24
C PRO A 124 22.85 -6.23 -17.37
N TYR A 125 22.04 -7.26 -17.60
CA TYR A 125 20.97 -7.29 -18.61
C TYR A 125 19.66 -6.67 -18.12
N LEU A 126 19.58 -6.35 -16.83
CA LEU A 126 18.47 -5.64 -16.21
C LEU A 126 18.94 -4.28 -15.68
N LYS A 127 18.04 -3.29 -15.71
CA LYS A 127 18.31 -1.95 -15.16
C LYS A 127 18.38 -1.95 -13.62
N LYS A 128 17.75 -2.93 -13.00
CA LYS A 128 17.62 -3.12 -11.54
C LYS A 128 17.68 -4.62 -11.25
N ASP A 129 17.83 -4.98 -9.98
CA ASP A 129 17.68 -6.37 -9.54
C ASP A 129 16.36 -6.97 -10.02
N VAL A 130 16.31 -8.30 -10.11
CA VAL A 130 15.14 -9.07 -10.51
C VAL A 130 13.95 -8.65 -9.63
N PRO A 131 12.91 -8.03 -10.20
CA PRO A 131 11.77 -7.60 -9.41
C PRO A 131 10.98 -8.82 -8.92
N LYS A 132 10.31 -8.64 -7.79
CA LYS A 132 9.22 -9.52 -7.40
C LYS A 132 8.01 -9.21 -8.29
N ASP A 133 7.16 -10.21 -8.48
CA ASP A 133 5.91 -10.02 -9.16
C ASP A 133 4.97 -9.07 -8.38
N PRO A 134 3.84 -8.64 -8.97
CA PRO A 134 2.91 -7.70 -8.35
C PRO A 134 2.23 -8.17 -7.06
N TRP A 135 2.36 -9.45 -6.72
CA TRP A 135 1.86 -10.05 -5.48
C TRP A 135 2.98 -10.26 -4.45
N GLY A 136 4.23 -9.95 -4.81
CA GLY A 136 5.40 -10.03 -3.93
C GLY A 136 6.12 -11.38 -3.98
N ASN A 137 5.74 -12.25 -4.91
CA ASN A 137 6.35 -13.56 -5.11
C ASN A 137 7.52 -13.46 -6.11
N PRO A 138 8.55 -14.31 -6.00
CA PRO A 138 9.60 -14.38 -7.00
C PRO A 138 9.08 -15.03 -8.29
N TYR A 139 9.56 -14.55 -9.44
CA TYR A 139 9.32 -15.22 -10.71
C TYR A 139 9.91 -16.63 -10.74
N ARG A 140 9.21 -17.54 -11.40
CA ARG A 140 9.66 -18.90 -11.65
C ARG A 140 10.30 -18.99 -13.01
N TYR A 141 11.47 -19.61 -13.04
CA TYR A 141 12.25 -19.81 -14.25
C TYR A 141 12.65 -21.27 -14.37
N ARG A 142 12.51 -21.84 -15.56
CA ARG A 142 12.94 -23.19 -15.88
C ARG A 142 13.68 -23.21 -17.21
N CYS A 143 14.85 -23.84 -17.19
CA CYS A 143 15.77 -24.02 -18.31
C CYS A 143 16.47 -25.38 -18.14
N CYS A 144 17.04 -26.03 -19.16
CA CYS A 144 16.90 -25.88 -20.60
C CYS A 144 16.88 -27.30 -21.18
N PRO A 145 15.87 -27.69 -21.98
CA PRO A 145 14.77 -26.86 -22.47
C PRO A 145 13.72 -26.54 -21.39
N GLY A 146 12.90 -25.51 -21.66
CA GLY A 146 11.61 -25.34 -20.99
C GLY A 146 10.61 -26.39 -21.46
N GLN A 147 9.47 -26.52 -20.77
CA GLN A 147 8.37 -27.39 -21.21
C GLN A 147 7.66 -26.83 -22.44
N HIS A 148 7.62 -25.50 -22.59
CA HIS A 148 6.86 -24.81 -23.65
C HIS A 148 7.76 -24.10 -24.67
N GLY A 149 9.07 -24.29 -24.60
CA GLY A 149 10.03 -23.64 -25.49
C GLY A 149 11.47 -23.76 -25.02
N GLU A 150 12.28 -22.76 -25.37
CA GLU A 150 13.70 -22.75 -24.98
C GLU A 150 13.88 -22.53 -23.46
N TYR A 151 12.98 -21.75 -22.86
CA TYR A 151 12.83 -21.57 -21.42
C TYR A 151 11.35 -21.36 -21.07
N ASP A 152 11.00 -21.61 -19.80
CA ASP A 152 9.72 -21.22 -19.23
C ASP A 152 9.95 -20.14 -18.17
N LEU A 153 9.22 -19.03 -18.28
CA LEU A 153 9.17 -17.96 -17.29
C LEU A 153 7.72 -17.66 -16.91
N TRP A 154 7.39 -17.68 -15.62
CA TRP A 154 6.02 -17.42 -15.14
C TRP A 154 5.97 -16.86 -13.72
N SER A 155 4.81 -16.29 -13.36
CA SER A 155 4.41 -15.93 -12.00
C SER A 155 3.19 -16.78 -11.62
N GLU A 156 3.16 -17.24 -10.37
CA GLU A 156 2.10 -18.08 -9.78
C GLU A 156 0.89 -17.25 -9.28
N GLY A 157 0.73 -16.03 -9.79
CA GLY A 157 -0.42 -15.18 -9.46
C GLY A 157 -0.53 -14.78 -7.99
N GLY A 158 -1.75 -14.40 -7.59
CA GLY A 158 -2.03 -13.90 -6.24
C GLY A 158 -2.07 -14.93 -5.12
N ASP A 159 -2.26 -16.21 -5.43
CA ASP A 159 -2.25 -17.30 -4.46
C ASP A 159 -0.87 -17.96 -4.33
N GLY A 160 0.05 -17.72 -5.28
CA GLY A 160 1.40 -18.28 -5.24
C GLY A 160 1.39 -19.80 -5.44
N ALA A 161 0.38 -20.32 -6.13
CA ALA A 161 0.21 -21.73 -6.43
C ALA A 161 0.02 -21.93 -7.94
N PRO A 162 0.43 -23.07 -8.50
CA PRO A 162 0.21 -23.34 -9.92
C PRO A 162 -1.28 -23.42 -10.26
N GLY A 163 -1.67 -22.77 -11.35
CA GLY A 163 -3.03 -22.74 -11.88
C GLY A 163 -3.78 -21.46 -11.50
N GLY A 164 -4.95 -21.63 -10.89
CA GLY A 164 -5.80 -20.52 -10.45
C GLY A 164 -6.65 -19.87 -11.56
N GLU A 165 -7.58 -19.01 -11.12
CA GLU A 165 -8.47 -18.23 -11.99
C GLU A 165 -8.47 -16.75 -11.56
N GLY A 166 -8.79 -15.85 -12.49
CA GLY A 166 -8.82 -14.41 -12.20
C GLY A 166 -7.45 -13.91 -11.71
N GLU A 167 -7.41 -13.20 -10.58
CA GLU A 167 -6.16 -12.67 -9.99
C GLU A 167 -5.17 -13.76 -9.56
N ASN A 168 -5.65 -14.99 -9.34
CA ASN A 168 -4.83 -16.14 -8.98
C ASN A 168 -4.32 -16.91 -10.20
N ALA A 169 -4.75 -16.54 -11.41
CA ALA A 169 -4.28 -17.23 -12.61
C ALA A 169 -2.80 -16.98 -12.85
N ASP A 170 -2.07 -18.05 -13.15
CA ASP A 170 -0.68 -18.01 -13.58
C ASP A 170 -0.49 -17.05 -14.76
N VAL A 171 0.55 -16.22 -14.68
CA VAL A 171 0.97 -15.36 -15.79
C VAL A 171 2.23 -15.98 -16.40
N THR A 172 2.12 -16.47 -17.64
CA THR A 172 3.19 -17.24 -18.29
C THR A 172 3.72 -16.55 -19.55
N SER A 173 4.98 -16.80 -19.88
CA SER A 173 5.64 -16.29 -21.10
C SER A 173 5.14 -16.93 -22.40
N TRP A 174 4.59 -18.15 -22.35
CA TRP A 174 4.14 -18.90 -23.53
C TRP A 174 2.64 -18.75 -23.86
N SER A 175 1.81 -18.31 -22.91
CA SER A 175 0.34 -18.21 -23.11
C SER A 175 -0.10 -17.10 -24.07
N GLN A 176 0.79 -16.18 -24.44
CA GLN A 176 0.47 -14.97 -25.21
C GLN A 176 1.16 -14.87 -26.57
N ARG A 177 1.63 -16.00 -27.12
CA ARG A 177 2.15 -16.03 -28.49
C ARG A 177 1.06 -15.89 -29.54
#